data_AF-A0A6L3XV91-F1
#
_entry.id   AF-A0A6L3XV91-F1
#
_cell.length_a   1.000
_cell.length_b   1.000
_cell.length_c   1.000
_cell.angle_alpha   90.00
_cell.angle_beta   90.00
_cell.angle_gamma   90.00
#
_symmetry.space_group_name_H-M   'P 1'
#
loop_
_entity.id
_entity.type
_entity.pdbx_description
1 polymer ?
#
loop_
_entity_poly.entity_id
_entity_poly.type
_entity_poly.pdbx_seq_one_letter_code
_entity_poly.pdbx_strand_id
1 'polypeptide(L)'
;ATLSPDDRDGLKSLEERFLGFIEKALREAKQRTDWIDSNEGYESVVLDYVRHLLSPDKTLFLRDFSAALQPFIRAGLMNSLSQTVIKLTAPGVPDIYQGSEGLNFSLVDPDNRREPDFTALAENLSVADGTIFNDAQRWREGSVKQYVTATLLRLRPHYPALFRYGDWLPLKVTGEREENLIVYARIKDDEALIVAVPRLVFDVTDNAMLWANTTVAIPQELAGKHYRDLFTGERRLLPETLDLTSEKGCLLVLLTCD
;
A
#
# COMPACT_ATOMS: atom_id res chain seq x y z
N ALA A 1 -9.84 5.52 2.51
CA ALA A 1 -10.34 6.04 1.23
C ALA A 1 -11.87 5.89 1.15
N THR A 2 -12.56 6.28 2.23
CA THR A 2 -13.98 6.02 2.46
C THR A 2 -14.82 7.29 2.53
N LEU A 3 -14.18 8.46 2.63
CA LEU A 3 -14.84 9.76 2.61
C LEU A 3 -15.61 9.93 1.30
N SER A 4 -16.92 10.14 1.39
CA SER A 4 -17.78 10.39 0.23
C SER A 4 -18.04 11.90 0.05
N PRO A 5 -18.36 12.37 -1.18
CA PRO A 5 -18.67 13.77 -1.45
C PRO A 5 -19.85 14.37 -0.67
N ASP A 6 -20.70 13.51 -0.12
CA ASP A 6 -21.91 13.82 0.64
C ASP A 6 -21.75 13.66 2.16
N ASP A 7 -20.58 13.17 2.61
CA ASP A 7 -20.23 13.07 4.02
C ASP A 7 -19.83 14.44 4.58
N ARG A 8 -20.81 15.17 5.12
CA ARG A 8 -20.63 16.52 5.66
C ARG A 8 -19.65 16.55 6.84
N ASP A 9 -19.71 15.57 7.72
CA ASP A 9 -18.87 15.52 8.92
C ASP A 9 -17.43 15.17 8.55
N GLY A 10 -17.25 14.22 7.63
CA GLY A 10 -15.94 13.87 7.10
C GLY A 10 -15.28 15.00 6.30
N LEU A 11 -16.06 15.75 5.50
CA LEU A 11 -15.57 16.94 4.79
C LEU A 11 -15.13 18.04 5.76
N LYS A 12 -15.92 18.29 6.81
CA LYS A 12 -15.55 19.26 7.85
C LYS A 12 -14.28 18.86 8.59
N SER A 13 -14.15 17.58 8.96
CA SER A 13 -12.94 17.05 9.59
C SER A 13 -11.71 17.18 8.67
N LEU A 14 -11.87 16.94 7.37
CA LEU A 14 -10.80 17.14 6.39
C LEU A 14 -10.44 18.62 6.23
N GLU A 15 -11.43 19.52 6.21
CA GLU A 15 -11.21 20.97 6.12
C GLU A 15 -10.34 21.47 7.27
N GLU A 16 -10.69 21.14 8.52
CA GLU A 16 -9.93 21.57 9.70
C GLU A 16 -8.45 21.14 9.62
N ARG A 17 -8.21 19.89 9.21
CA ARG A 17 -6.85 19.35 9.03
C ARG A 17 -6.10 20.00 7.88
N PHE A 18 -6.79 20.21 6.76
CA PHE A 18 -6.16 20.69 5.54
C PHE A 18 -5.85 22.19 5.61
N LEU A 19 -6.68 22.99 6.29
CA LEU A 19 -6.39 24.42 6.53
C LEU A 19 -5.10 24.60 7.34
N GLY A 20 -4.91 23.83 8.41
CA GLY A 20 -3.67 23.87 9.20
C GLY A 20 -2.43 23.46 8.40
N PHE A 21 -2.58 22.47 7.51
CA PHE A 21 -1.52 22.10 6.58
C PHE A 21 -1.19 23.22 5.59
N ILE A 22 -2.19 23.85 4.99
CA ILE A 22 -2.01 24.90 3.97
C ILE A 22 -1.31 26.12 4.58
N GLU A 23 -1.74 26.59 5.76
CA GLU A 23 -1.07 27.69 6.46
C GLU A 23 0.43 27.40 6.66
N LYS A 24 0.74 26.21 7.18
CA LYS A 24 2.14 25.77 7.35
C LYS A 24 2.89 25.69 6.02
N ALA A 25 2.30 25.10 4.98
CA ALA A 25 2.93 24.95 3.68
C ALA A 25 3.25 26.31 3.04
N LEU A 26 2.34 27.30 3.15
CA LEU A 26 2.55 28.65 2.63
C LEU A 26 3.74 29.34 3.33
N ARG A 27 3.81 29.26 4.66
CA ARG A 27 4.87 29.91 5.45
C ARG A 27 6.22 29.21 5.32
N GLU A 28 6.26 27.89 5.21
CA GLU A 28 7.50 27.13 4.97
C GLU A 28 8.10 27.42 3.59
N ALA A 29 7.26 27.70 2.59
CA ALA A 29 7.71 28.03 1.25
C ALA A 29 8.38 29.43 1.16
N LYS A 30 8.02 30.37 2.05
CA LYS A 30 8.60 31.73 2.14
C LYS A 30 8.56 32.55 0.85
N GLN A 31 7.61 32.27 -0.05
CA GLN A 31 7.49 32.97 -1.33
C GLN A 31 6.62 34.23 -1.26
N ARG A 32 5.59 34.21 -0.41
CA ARG A 32 4.56 35.27 -0.31
C ARG A 32 4.10 35.58 1.11
N THR A 33 4.45 34.72 2.06
CA THR A 33 4.21 34.84 3.50
C THR A 33 5.27 33.97 4.20
N ASP A 34 5.62 34.30 5.44
CA ASP A 34 6.49 33.48 6.28
C ASP A 34 6.09 33.54 7.77
N TRP A 35 6.89 32.91 8.63
CA TRP A 35 6.61 32.81 10.07
C TRP A 35 6.90 34.09 10.87
N ILE A 36 7.63 35.05 10.31
CA ILE A 36 8.06 36.29 10.96
C ILE A 36 7.18 37.47 10.50
N ASP A 37 6.99 37.61 9.19
CA ASP A 37 6.19 38.66 8.57
C ASP A 37 5.07 38.03 7.73
N SER A 38 3.97 37.70 8.41
CA SER A 38 2.83 37.00 7.80
C SER A 38 2.02 37.94 6.90
N ASN A 39 1.81 37.53 5.66
CA ASN A 39 0.92 38.21 4.73
C ASN A 39 -0.52 37.72 4.91
N GLU A 40 -1.20 38.26 5.92
CA GLU A 40 -2.56 37.84 6.31
C GLU A 40 -3.58 37.94 5.18
N GLY A 41 -3.48 38.96 4.33
CA GLY A 41 -4.38 39.15 3.20
C GLY A 41 -4.23 38.03 2.16
N TYR A 42 -2.99 37.63 1.86
CA TYR A 42 -2.72 36.51 0.97
C TYR A 42 -3.14 35.16 1.57
N GLU A 43 -2.79 34.92 2.84
CA GLU A 43 -3.17 33.69 3.54
C GLU A 43 -4.70 33.53 3.58
N SER A 44 -5.43 34.59 3.92
CA SER A 44 -6.90 34.58 3.98
C SER A 44 -7.54 34.18 2.65
N VAL A 45 -7.05 34.72 1.52
CA VAL A 45 -7.57 34.37 0.19
C VAL A 45 -7.37 32.88 -0.12
N VAL A 46 -6.20 32.32 0.20
CA VAL A 46 -5.92 30.89 -0.05
C VAL A 46 -6.76 30.01 0.88
N LEU A 47 -6.86 30.34 2.17
CA LEU A 47 -7.65 29.58 3.13
C LEU A 47 -9.14 29.62 2.80
N ASP A 48 -9.67 30.77 2.38
CA ASP A 48 -11.06 30.87 1.92
C ASP A 48 -11.28 30.02 0.68
N TYR A 49 -10.36 30.01 -0.29
CA TYR A 49 -10.47 29.13 -1.45
C TYR A 49 -10.55 27.66 -1.04
N VAL A 50 -9.74 27.21 -0.07
CA VAL A 50 -9.78 25.84 0.46
C VAL A 50 -11.12 25.52 1.13
N ARG A 51 -11.65 26.41 1.97
CA ARG A 51 -13.00 26.27 2.56
C ARG A 51 -14.07 26.11 1.48
N HIS A 52 -13.97 26.90 0.41
CA HIS A 52 -14.89 26.76 -0.71
C HIS A 52 -14.75 25.41 -1.42
N LEU A 53 -13.54 24.89 -1.61
CA LEU A 53 -13.33 23.57 -2.25
C LEU A 53 -13.93 22.41 -1.45
N LEU A 54 -13.87 22.47 -0.13
CA LEU A 54 -14.33 21.41 0.77
C LEU A 54 -15.77 21.60 1.26
N SER A 55 -16.39 22.75 0.96
CA SER A 55 -17.78 23.03 1.31
C SER A 55 -18.74 21.97 0.74
N PRO A 56 -19.64 21.39 1.56
CA PRO A 56 -20.58 20.37 1.12
C PRO A 56 -21.59 20.89 0.07
N ASP A 57 -21.70 22.22 -0.06
CA ASP A 57 -22.57 22.87 -1.05
C ASP A 57 -21.93 22.87 -2.45
N LYS A 58 -20.64 22.54 -2.59
CA LYS A 58 -19.96 22.36 -3.89
C LYS A 58 -20.11 20.94 -4.45
N THR A 59 -21.33 20.41 -4.40
CA THR A 59 -21.63 19.02 -4.78
C THR A 59 -21.14 18.64 -6.17
N LEU A 60 -21.23 19.54 -7.17
CA LEU A 60 -20.77 19.26 -8.54
C LEU A 60 -19.26 19.03 -8.59
N PHE A 61 -18.49 19.93 -7.97
CA PHE A 61 -17.03 19.80 -7.91
C PHE A 61 -16.62 18.57 -7.10
N LEU A 62 -17.18 18.37 -5.90
CA LEU A 62 -16.79 17.24 -5.04
C LEU A 62 -17.06 15.88 -5.70
N ARG A 63 -18.18 15.75 -6.42
CA ARG A 63 -18.50 14.53 -7.18
C ARG A 63 -17.55 14.33 -8.36
N ASP A 64 -17.31 15.38 -9.14
CA ASP A 64 -16.38 15.33 -10.28
C ASP A 64 -14.95 14.98 -9.83
N PHE A 65 -14.45 15.68 -8.81
CA PHE A 65 -13.14 15.46 -8.22
C PHE A 65 -13.00 14.03 -7.65
N SER A 66 -13.99 13.57 -6.89
CA SER A 66 -14.01 12.19 -6.37
C SER A 66 -14.00 11.15 -7.47
N ALA A 67 -14.72 11.37 -8.57
CA ALA A 67 -14.72 10.49 -9.73
C ALA A 67 -13.36 10.50 -10.45
N ALA A 68 -12.79 11.69 -10.67
CA ALA A 68 -11.48 11.88 -11.30
C ALA A 68 -10.33 11.24 -10.49
N LEU A 69 -10.46 11.19 -9.16
CA LEU A 69 -9.45 10.58 -8.28
C LEU A 69 -9.48 9.04 -8.25
N GLN A 70 -10.52 8.36 -8.75
CA GLN A 70 -10.64 6.91 -8.60
C GLN A 70 -9.43 6.11 -9.14
N PRO A 71 -8.83 6.45 -10.30
CA PRO A 71 -7.61 5.78 -10.77
C PRO A 71 -6.42 5.98 -9.82
N PHE A 72 -6.24 7.18 -9.29
CA PHE A 72 -5.17 7.51 -8.33
C PHE A 72 -5.34 6.77 -7.01
N ILE A 73 -6.58 6.68 -6.50
CA ILE A 73 -6.88 5.93 -5.27
C ILE A 73 -6.53 4.45 -5.46
N ARG A 74 -6.98 3.83 -6.56
CA ARG A 74 -6.69 2.43 -6.87
C ARG A 74 -5.18 2.17 -6.93
N ALA A 75 -4.47 3.00 -7.68
CA ALA A 75 -3.01 2.88 -7.81
C ALA A 75 -2.29 3.11 -6.48
N GLY A 76 -2.74 4.07 -5.67
CA GLY A 76 -2.20 4.36 -4.34
C GLY A 76 -2.36 3.20 -3.37
N LEU A 77 -3.54 2.56 -3.35
CA LEU A 77 -3.79 1.37 -2.52
C LEU A 77 -2.85 0.21 -2.89
N MET A 78 -2.71 -0.04 -4.20
CA MET A 78 -1.84 -1.11 -4.72
C MET A 78 -0.35 -0.83 -4.47
N ASN A 79 0.10 0.39 -4.71
CA ASN A 79 1.47 0.81 -4.41
C ASN A 79 1.76 0.71 -2.91
N SER A 80 0.81 1.07 -2.05
CA SER A 80 0.98 0.94 -0.60
C SER A 80 1.13 -0.52 -0.18
N LEU A 81 0.44 -1.47 -0.80
CA LEU A 81 0.66 -2.90 -0.52
C LEU A 81 2.03 -3.35 -0.98
N SER A 82 2.43 -3.01 -2.20
CA SER A 82 3.73 -3.40 -2.76
C SER A 82 4.89 -2.88 -1.89
N GLN A 83 4.82 -1.61 -1.47
CA GLN A 83 5.79 -1.03 -0.52
C GLN A 83 5.75 -1.73 0.84
N THR A 84 4.57 -2.13 1.33
CA THR A 84 4.44 -2.83 2.61
C THR A 84 5.08 -4.21 2.58
N VAL A 85 4.80 -4.99 1.53
CA VAL A 85 5.43 -6.30 1.34
C VAL A 85 6.94 -6.13 1.28
N ILE A 86 7.44 -5.26 0.37
CA ILE A 86 8.88 -5.01 0.23
C ILE A 86 9.50 -4.59 1.56
N LYS A 87 8.91 -3.64 2.29
CA LYS A 87 9.41 -3.21 3.60
C LYS A 87 9.56 -4.38 4.57
N LEU A 88 8.59 -5.29 4.59
CA LEU A 88 8.55 -6.42 5.54
C LEU A 88 9.39 -7.62 5.10
N THR A 89 9.76 -7.72 3.83
CA THR A 89 10.53 -8.84 3.28
C THR A 89 11.93 -8.45 2.80
N ALA A 90 12.26 -7.17 2.72
CA ALA A 90 13.61 -6.65 2.50
C ALA A 90 14.58 -6.97 3.66
N PRO A 91 15.90 -6.97 3.41
CA PRO A 91 16.91 -7.03 4.46
C PRO A 91 16.75 -5.88 5.45
N GLY A 92 16.99 -6.16 6.74
CA GLY A 92 16.89 -5.19 7.82
C GLY A 92 15.69 -5.39 8.75
N VAL A 93 15.49 -4.41 9.62
CA VAL A 93 14.42 -4.40 10.63
C VAL A 93 13.33 -3.43 10.16
N PRO A 94 12.14 -3.92 9.80
CA PRO A 94 11.06 -3.05 9.36
C PRO A 94 10.54 -2.23 10.52
N ASP A 95 10.30 -0.95 10.27
CA ASP A 95 9.61 -0.04 11.18
C ASP A 95 8.19 0.26 10.69
N ILE A 96 7.27 0.45 11.64
CA ILE A 96 5.87 0.79 11.37
C ILE A 96 5.44 1.88 12.35
N TYR A 97 5.29 3.10 11.85
CA TYR A 97 4.70 4.19 12.61
C TYR A 97 3.24 3.85 12.98
N GLN A 98 2.81 4.22 14.19
CA GLN A 98 1.49 3.88 14.73
C GLN A 98 0.35 4.19 13.75
N GLY A 99 -0.56 3.23 13.56
CA GLY A 99 -1.69 3.31 12.64
C GLY A 99 -1.35 3.02 11.17
N SER A 100 -0.07 2.88 10.82
CA SER A 100 0.39 2.65 9.44
C SER A 100 0.41 1.18 9.01
N GLU A 101 0.00 0.26 9.90
CA GLU A 101 -0.42 -1.09 9.54
C GLU A 101 -1.68 -1.06 8.65
N GLY A 102 -2.55 -0.08 8.84
CA GLY A 102 -3.66 0.26 7.94
C GLY A 102 -3.29 1.38 6.96
N LEU A 103 -4.30 2.11 6.48
CA LEU A 103 -4.10 3.30 5.66
C LEU A 103 -3.95 4.54 6.53
N ASN A 104 -2.81 5.21 6.42
CA ASN A 104 -2.54 6.46 7.13
C ASN A 104 -2.40 7.61 6.11
N PHE A 105 -3.42 8.47 6.03
CA PHE A 105 -3.47 9.65 5.16
C PHE A 105 -3.20 10.95 5.94
N SER A 106 -2.26 10.90 6.88
CA SER A 106 -1.85 12.08 7.62
C SER A 106 -1.01 13.03 6.76
N LEU A 107 -1.13 14.32 7.02
CA LEU A 107 -0.30 15.39 6.46
C LEU A 107 0.94 15.58 7.34
N VAL A 108 1.61 16.72 7.19
CA VAL A 108 2.76 17.08 8.04
C VAL A 108 2.33 17.34 9.50
N ASP A 109 3.30 17.29 10.41
CA ASP A 109 3.16 17.71 11.82
C ASP A 109 2.37 19.02 11.97
N PRO A 110 1.34 19.09 12.85
CA PRO A 110 0.92 18.09 13.84
C PRO A 110 -0.08 17.04 13.37
N ASP A 111 -0.51 17.03 12.10
CA ASP A 111 -1.57 16.11 11.63
C ASP A 111 -1.17 14.63 11.75
N ASN A 112 0.12 14.31 11.59
CA ASN A 112 0.67 12.96 11.75
C ASN A 112 0.85 12.51 13.22
N ARG A 113 0.55 13.36 14.20
CA ARG A 113 0.57 13.00 15.63
C ARG A 113 -0.79 12.62 16.20
N ARG A 114 -1.85 12.66 15.38
CA ARG A 114 -3.17 12.15 15.78
C ARG A 114 -3.07 10.68 16.16
N GLU A 115 -3.71 10.28 17.24
CA GLU A 115 -3.75 8.89 17.65
C GLU A 115 -4.61 8.07 16.67
N PRO A 116 -4.14 6.90 16.23
CA PRO A 116 -4.97 5.99 15.45
C PRO A 116 -6.03 5.35 16.34
N ASP A 117 -7.14 4.91 15.74
CA ASP A 117 -8.15 4.12 16.43
C ASP A 117 -7.64 2.68 16.63
N PHE A 118 -6.93 2.45 17.74
CA PHE A 118 -6.36 1.14 18.07
C PHE A 118 -7.44 0.07 18.29
N THR A 119 -8.64 0.45 18.74
CA THR A 119 -9.76 -0.49 18.93
C THR A 119 -10.21 -1.02 17.58
N ALA A 120 -10.48 -0.13 16.62
CA ALA A 120 -10.86 -0.54 15.27
C ALA A 120 -9.76 -1.36 14.58
N LEU A 121 -8.48 -1.02 14.79
CA LEU A 121 -7.35 -1.81 14.28
C LEU A 121 -7.34 -3.22 14.89
N ALA A 122 -7.54 -3.38 16.19
CA ALA A 122 -7.58 -4.69 16.83
C ALA A 122 -8.77 -5.53 16.32
N GLU A 123 -9.95 -4.93 16.20
CA GLU A 123 -11.16 -5.60 15.70
C GLU A 123 -10.99 -6.07 14.25
N ASN A 124 -10.52 -5.19 13.36
CA ASN A 124 -10.26 -5.51 11.95
C ASN A 124 -9.28 -6.68 11.81
N LEU A 125 -8.24 -6.73 12.65
CA LEU A 125 -7.25 -7.81 12.60
C LEU A 125 -7.81 -9.15 13.07
N SER A 126 -8.77 -9.14 14.01
CA SER A 126 -9.32 -10.36 14.61
C SER A 126 -10.18 -11.18 13.65
N VAL A 127 -10.76 -10.54 12.64
CA VAL A 127 -11.68 -11.16 11.66
C VAL A 127 -11.09 -11.33 10.27
N ALA A 128 -9.82 -10.95 10.06
CA ALA A 128 -9.20 -10.95 8.75
C ALA A 128 -8.67 -12.33 8.34
N ASP A 129 -9.01 -12.75 7.12
CA ASP A 129 -8.45 -13.93 6.45
C ASP A 129 -8.10 -13.62 4.98
N GLY A 130 -7.61 -14.63 4.24
CA GLY A 130 -7.19 -14.48 2.85
C GLY A 130 -8.31 -14.07 1.88
N THR A 131 -9.59 -14.20 2.25
CA THR A 131 -10.72 -13.77 1.41
C THR A 131 -10.87 -12.25 1.34
N ILE A 132 -10.21 -11.52 2.26
CA ILE A 132 -10.27 -10.05 2.36
C ILE A 132 -9.85 -9.33 1.09
N PHE A 133 -9.00 -9.95 0.26
CA PHE A 133 -8.56 -9.39 -1.02
C PHE A 133 -9.71 -9.25 -2.03
N ASN A 134 -10.79 -10.01 -1.87
CA ASN A 134 -11.95 -10.01 -2.77
C ASN A 134 -12.97 -8.91 -2.43
N ASP A 135 -12.79 -8.19 -1.33
CA ASP A 135 -13.73 -7.17 -0.86
C ASP A 135 -13.18 -5.75 -1.08
N ALA A 136 -13.73 -5.05 -2.07
CA ALA A 136 -13.36 -3.69 -2.42
C ALA A 136 -13.54 -2.68 -1.26
N GLN A 137 -14.46 -2.93 -0.32
CA GLN A 137 -14.63 -2.09 0.86
C GLN A 137 -13.44 -2.25 1.81
N ARG A 138 -12.98 -3.48 2.05
CA ARG A 138 -11.82 -3.78 2.90
C ARG A 138 -10.53 -3.17 2.38
N TRP A 139 -10.41 -3.05 1.06
CA TRP A 139 -9.33 -2.29 0.43
C TRP A 139 -9.37 -0.81 0.80
N ARG A 140 -10.55 -0.18 0.72
CA ARG A 140 -10.71 1.26 1.00
C ARG A 140 -10.59 1.61 2.48
N GLU A 141 -10.95 0.67 3.36
CA GLU A 141 -10.79 0.76 4.82
C GLU A 141 -9.34 0.55 5.26
N GLY A 142 -8.56 -0.22 4.49
CA GLY A 142 -7.15 -0.51 4.78
C GLY A 142 -6.91 -1.86 5.46
N SER A 143 -7.97 -2.64 5.72
CA SER A 143 -7.88 -3.95 6.36
C SER A 143 -7.06 -4.95 5.54
N VAL A 144 -7.06 -4.84 4.20
CA VAL A 144 -6.17 -5.67 3.34
C VAL A 144 -4.70 -5.42 3.65
N LYS A 145 -4.29 -4.16 3.78
CA LYS A 145 -2.90 -3.79 4.13
C LYS A 145 -2.55 -4.25 5.55
N GLN A 146 -3.51 -4.13 6.46
CA GLN A 146 -3.34 -4.61 7.83
C GLN A 146 -3.15 -6.13 7.88
N TYR A 147 -3.95 -6.88 7.13
CA TYR A 147 -3.81 -8.33 6.99
C TYR A 147 -2.44 -8.71 6.43
N VAL A 148 -2.00 -8.09 5.32
CA VAL A 148 -0.67 -8.30 4.74
C VAL A 148 0.44 -8.01 5.76
N THR A 149 0.32 -6.89 6.48
CA THR A 149 1.27 -6.48 7.52
C THR A 149 1.37 -7.54 8.61
N ALA A 150 0.23 -7.97 9.15
CA ALA A 150 0.19 -8.96 10.23
C ALA A 150 0.71 -10.34 9.78
N THR A 151 0.34 -10.80 8.59
CA THR A 151 0.79 -12.08 8.03
C THR A 151 2.31 -12.13 7.90
N LEU A 152 2.91 -11.08 7.33
CA LEU A 152 4.36 -11.03 7.16
C LEU A 152 5.10 -10.79 8.47
N LEU A 153 4.58 -9.96 9.39
CA LEU A 153 5.18 -9.79 10.71
C LEU A 153 5.15 -11.07 11.55
N ARG A 154 4.05 -11.84 11.50
CA ARG A 154 3.94 -13.15 12.16
C ARG A 154 4.91 -14.17 11.58
N LEU A 155 5.21 -14.08 10.28
CA LEU A 155 6.17 -14.97 9.62
C LEU A 155 7.61 -14.76 10.10
N ARG A 156 8.02 -13.49 10.29
CA ARG A 156 9.43 -13.14 10.57
C ARG A 156 10.06 -13.89 11.76
N PRO A 157 9.40 -14.03 12.92
CA PRO A 157 9.92 -14.80 14.06
C PRO A 157 10.04 -16.31 13.80
N HIS A 158 9.25 -16.87 12.87
CA HIS A 158 9.32 -18.28 12.52
C HIS A 158 10.50 -18.62 11.59
N TYR A 159 10.97 -17.63 10.82
CA TYR A 159 12.08 -17.80 9.86
C TYR A 159 13.22 -16.79 10.11
N PRO A 160 13.75 -16.67 11.34
CA PRO A 160 14.61 -15.56 11.70
C PRO A 160 15.93 -15.54 10.91
N ALA A 161 16.46 -16.71 10.54
CA ALA A 161 17.68 -16.82 9.73
C ALA A 161 17.45 -16.28 8.31
N LEU A 162 16.36 -16.69 7.66
CA LEU A 162 15.94 -16.19 6.35
C LEU A 162 15.75 -14.67 6.33
N PHE A 163 15.16 -14.08 7.39
CA PHE A 163 14.91 -12.64 7.45
C PHE A 163 16.11 -11.77 7.85
N ARG A 164 17.08 -12.33 8.59
CA ARG A 164 18.26 -11.59 9.04
C ARG A 164 19.47 -11.76 8.14
N TYR A 165 19.66 -12.96 7.58
CA TYR A 165 20.88 -13.36 6.89
C TYR A 165 20.62 -13.98 5.51
N GLY A 166 19.36 -14.05 5.07
CA GLY A 166 19.05 -14.57 3.75
C GLY A 166 19.53 -13.63 2.65
N ASP A 167 20.12 -14.20 1.61
CA ASP A 167 20.57 -13.48 0.44
C ASP A 167 19.39 -12.79 -0.25
N TRP A 168 19.65 -11.66 -0.91
CA TRP A 168 18.65 -10.96 -1.73
C TRP A 168 18.95 -11.20 -3.20
N LEU A 169 18.11 -11.97 -3.87
CA LEU A 169 18.30 -12.36 -5.27
C LEU A 169 17.18 -11.77 -6.15
N PRO A 170 17.45 -10.74 -6.96
CA PRO A 170 16.51 -10.29 -7.99
C PRO A 170 16.24 -11.43 -8.98
N LEU A 171 14.96 -11.65 -9.32
CA LEU A 171 14.57 -12.66 -10.29
C LEU A 171 14.21 -12.01 -11.62
N LYS A 172 14.66 -12.59 -12.72
CA LYS A 172 14.40 -12.06 -14.06
C LYS A 172 12.95 -12.30 -14.44
N VAL A 173 12.25 -11.22 -14.79
CA VAL A 173 10.90 -11.24 -15.35
C VAL A 173 11.01 -11.14 -16.87
N THR A 174 10.09 -11.75 -17.62
CA THR A 174 10.00 -11.61 -19.07
C THR A 174 8.55 -11.70 -19.49
N GLY A 175 8.13 -10.85 -20.43
CA GLY A 175 6.75 -10.82 -20.96
C GLY A 175 6.16 -9.42 -20.96
N GLU A 176 4.84 -9.32 -21.10
CA GLU A 176 4.14 -8.04 -21.28
C GLU A 176 4.24 -7.10 -20.06
N ARG A 177 4.46 -7.67 -18.86
CA ARG A 177 4.52 -6.91 -17.59
C ARG A 177 5.92 -6.87 -16.97
N GLU A 178 6.97 -7.14 -17.76
CA GLU A 178 8.37 -7.14 -17.28
C GLU A 178 8.75 -5.87 -16.51
N GLU A 179 8.39 -4.70 -17.03
CA GLU A 179 8.67 -3.40 -16.39
C GLU A 179 7.70 -3.05 -15.24
N ASN A 180 6.60 -3.79 -15.11
CA ASN A 180 5.52 -3.53 -14.17
C ASN A 180 5.59 -4.38 -12.89
N LEU A 181 6.61 -5.22 -12.73
CA LEU A 181 6.77 -6.06 -11.54
C LEU A 181 8.11 -5.82 -10.85
N ILE A 182 8.13 -6.04 -9.54
CA ILE A 182 9.34 -6.19 -8.75
C ILE A 182 9.33 -7.61 -8.22
N VAL A 183 10.31 -8.41 -8.64
CA VAL A 183 10.40 -9.82 -8.28
C VAL A 183 11.78 -10.16 -7.73
N TYR A 184 11.81 -10.82 -6.58
CA TYR A 184 13.04 -11.25 -5.93
C TYR A 184 12.78 -12.45 -5.02
N ALA A 185 13.86 -13.15 -4.68
CA ALA A 185 13.88 -14.17 -3.65
C ALA A 185 14.73 -13.71 -2.47
N ARG A 186 14.34 -14.16 -1.27
CA ARG A 186 15.25 -14.31 -0.14
C ARG A 186 15.59 -15.77 0.04
N ILE A 187 16.86 -16.08 0.26
CA ILE A 187 17.34 -17.47 0.29
C ILE A 187 18.25 -17.66 1.50
N LYS A 188 17.98 -18.69 2.29
CA LYS A 188 18.86 -19.10 3.39
C LYS A 188 18.81 -20.61 3.55
N ASP A 189 19.92 -21.27 3.23
CA ASP A 189 20.03 -22.72 3.27
C ASP A 189 18.91 -23.36 2.43
N ASP A 190 18.02 -24.17 3.03
CA ASP A 190 16.89 -24.79 2.32
C ASP A 190 15.62 -23.91 2.28
N GLU A 191 15.59 -22.81 3.03
CA GLU A 191 14.44 -21.91 3.11
C GLU A 191 14.52 -20.81 2.04
N ALA A 192 13.42 -20.58 1.34
CA ALA A 192 13.31 -19.44 0.44
C ALA A 192 11.95 -18.74 0.54
N LEU A 193 11.97 -17.44 0.30
CA LEU A 193 10.80 -16.59 0.15
C LEU A 193 10.86 -15.88 -1.19
N ILE A 194 9.98 -16.20 -2.12
CA ILE A 194 9.86 -15.51 -3.41
C ILE A 194 8.74 -14.48 -3.28
N VAL A 195 9.02 -13.25 -3.70
CA VAL A 195 8.09 -12.13 -3.66
C VAL A 195 7.95 -11.57 -5.08
N ALA A 196 6.71 -11.43 -5.56
CA ALA A 196 6.37 -10.66 -6.75
C ALA A 196 5.29 -9.63 -6.38
N VAL A 197 5.59 -8.36 -6.62
CA VAL A 197 4.66 -7.25 -6.37
C VAL A 197 4.61 -6.29 -7.56
N PRO A 198 3.47 -5.65 -7.83
CA PRO A 198 3.34 -4.78 -8.98
C PRO A 198 3.89 -3.37 -8.73
N ARG A 199 4.25 -2.69 -9.82
CA ARG A 199 4.67 -1.28 -9.89
C ARG A 199 4.11 -0.63 -11.15
N LEU A 200 4.03 0.70 -11.16
CA LEU A 200 3.53 1.47 -12.30
C LEU A 200 2.11 1.03 -12.72
N VAL A 201 1.21 0.91 -11.74
CA VAL A 201 -0.11 0.28 -11.88
C VAL A 201 -1.26 1.25 -12.22
N PHE A 202 -0.95 2.46 -12.69
CA PHE A 202 -1.98 3.49 -12.92
C PHE A 202 -3.05 3.05 -13.92
N ASP A 203 -2.63 2.39 -15.00
CA ASP A 203 -3.51 1.92 -16.08
C ASP A 203 -4.10 0.53 -15.81
N VAL A 204 -3.80 -0.07 -14.65
CA VAL A 204 -4.32 -1.41 -14.32
C VAL A 204 -5.72 -1.27 -13.71
N THR A 205 -6.71 -1.65 -14.50
CA THR A 205 -8.13 -1.57 -14.11
C THR A 205 -8.68 -2.89 -13.58
N ASP A 206 -8.00 -4.01 -13.85
CA ASP A 206 -8.33 -5.36 -13.40
C ASP A 206 -7.06 -6.09 -12.92
N ASN A 207 -7.15 -6.79 -11.80
CA ASN A 207 -6.04 -7.57 -11.25
C ASN A 207 -5.59 -8.69 -12.20
N ALA A 208 -6.47 -9.26 -13.01
CA ALA A 208 -6.09 -10.25 -14.00
C ALA A 208 -5.08 -9.70 -15.03
N MET A 209 -5.07 -8.39 -15.25
CA MET A 209 -4.13 -7.73 -16.16
C MET A 209 -2.77 -7.48 -15.51
N LEU A 210 -2.60 -7.65 -14.19
CA LEU A 210 -1.32 -7.41 -13.48
C LEU A 210 -0.22 -8.37 -13.93
N TRP A 211 -0.60 -9.59 -14.32
CA TRP A 211 0.34 -10.70 -14.54
C TRP A 211 0.33 -11.23 -15.98
N ALA A 212 -0.51 -10.64 -16.84
CA ALA A 212 -0.79 -11.16 -18.17
C ALA A 212 0.48 -11.46 -18.97
N ASN A 213 0.55 -12.66 -19.55
CA ASN A 213 1.62 -13.11 -20.45
C ASN A 213 3.02 -12.84 -19.89
N THR A 214 3.22 -13.11 -18.60
CA THR A 214 4.46 -12.79 -17.88
C THR A 214 5.00 -13.99 -17.12
N THR A 215 6.30 -14.18 -17.20
CA THR A 215 7.01 -15.30 -16.59
C THR A 215 8.18 -14.81 -15.76
N VAL A 216 8.59 -15.62 -14.78
CA VAL A 216 9.76 -15.37 -13.92
C VAL A 216 10.70 -16.57 -14.04
N ALA A 217 11.96 -16.30 -14.35
CA ALA A 217 13.00 -17.33 -14.33
C ALA A 217 13.32 -17.70 -12.87
N ILE A 218 13.21 -18.99 -12.54
CA ILE A 218 13.47 -19.55 -11.22
C ILE A 218 14.84 -20.24 -11.24
N PRO A 219 15.84 -19.72 -10.50
CA PRO A 219 17.16 -20.35 -10.37
C PRO A 219 17.09 -21.80 -9.89
N GLN A 220 18.08 -22.61 -10.28
CA GLN A 220 18.12 -24.03 -9.99
C GLN A 220 18.03 -24.36 -8.48
N GLU A 221 18.59 -23.50 -7.62
CA GLU A 221 18.54 -23.66 -6.15
C GLU A 221 17.13 -23.44 -5.55
N LEU A 222 16.23 -22.81 -6.31
CA LEU A 222 14.83 -22.55 -5.93
C LEU A 222 13.85 -23.50 -6.63
N ALA A 223 14.18 -23.95 -7.85
CA ALA A 223 13.36 -24.85 -8.64
C ALA A 223 13.30 -26.26 -8.03
N GLY A 224 12.23 -27.00 -8.33
CA GLY A 224 12.02 -28.38 -7.85
C GLY A 224 11.63 -28.50 -6.37
N LYS A 225 11.40 -27.38 -5.67
CA LYS A 225 10.92 -27.34 -4.28
C LYS A 225 9.43 -27.02 -4.22
N HIS A 226 8.77 -27.45 -3.15
CA HIS A 226 7.38 -27.06 -2.87
C HIS A 226 7.35 -25.69 -2.19
N TYR A 227 6.38 -24.88 -2.59
CA TYR A 227 6.12 -23.58 -2.01
C TYR A 227 4.65 -23.44 -1.66
N ARG A 228 4.39 -22.70 -0.59
CA ARG A 228 3.07 -22.28 -0.18
C ARG A 228 2.91 -20.78 -0.40
N ASP A 229 1.83 -20.38 -1.05
CA ASP A 229 1.39 -18.98 -1.09
C ASP A 229 0.89 -18.56 0.31
N LEU A 230 1.46 -17.48 0.84
CA LEU A 230 1.15 -17.02 2.20
C LEU A 230 -0.26 -16.46 2.38
N PHE A 231 -0.91 -16.02 1.31
CA PHE A 231 -2.21 -15.37 1.35
C PHE A 231 -3.35 -16.31 0.94
N THR A 232 -3.09 -17.25 0.03
CA THR A 232 -4.09 -18.23 -0.42
C THR A 232 -3.94 -19.60 0.28
N GLY A 233 -2.75 -19.91 0.79
CA GLY A 233 -2.41 -21.22 1.36
C GLY A 233 -2.18 -22.32 0.31
N GLU A 234 -2.33 -22.01 -0.98
CA GLU A 234 -2.10 -22.97 -2.07
C GLU A 234 -0.65 -23.45 -2.07
N ARG A 235 -0.46 -24.77 -2.23
CA ARG A 235 0.86 -25.38 -2.36
C ARG A 235 1.12 -25.78 -3.81
N ARG A 236 2.34 -25.55 -4.29
CA ARG A 236 2.75 -25.89 -5.65
C ARG A 236 4.24 -26.22 -5.72
N LEU A 237 4.59 -27.14 -6.61
CA LEU A 237 5.97 -27.39 -7.01
C LEU A 237 6.41 -26.30 -7.99
N LEU A 238 7.52 -25.62 -7.72
CA LEU A 238 8.01 -24.60 -8.65
C LEU A 238 8.93 -25.21 -9.73
N PRO A 239 8.59 -25.07 -11.02
CA PRO A 239 9.49 -25.40 -12.11
C PRO A 239 10.57 -24.31 -12.28
N GLU A 240 11.44 -24.47 -13.29
CA GLU A 240 12.48 -23.48 -13.65
C GLU A 240 11.92 -22.16 -14.19
N THR A 241 10.64 -22.14 -14.60
CA THR A 241 9.94 -20.95 -15.07
C THR A 241 8.57 -20.86 -14.42
N LEU A 242 8.37 -19.85 -13.59
CA LEU A 242 7.07 -19.56 -12.99
C LEU A 242 6.25 -18.69 -13.96
N ASP A 243 5.18 -19.27 -14.51
CA ASP A 243 4.19 -18.54 -15.30
C ASP A 243 3.19 -17.83 -14.37
N LEU A 244 3.10 -16.51 -14.49
CA LEU A 244 2.22 -15.69 -13.67
C LEU A 244 0.85 -15.44 -14.33
N THR A 245 0.64 -15.88 -15.57
CA THR A 245 -0.55 -15.54 -16.36
C THR A 245 -1.86 -16.00 -15.71
N SER A 246 -1.82 -17.06 -14.90
CA SER A 246 -2.99 -17.61 -14.20
C SER A 246 -3.18 -17.06 -12.78
N GLU A 247 -2.31 -16.16 -12.30
CA GLU A 247 -2.40 -15.57 -10.98
C GLU A 247 -3.61 -14.65 -10.85
N LYS A 248 -4.42 -14.86 -9.81
CA LYS A 248 -5.70 -14.16 -9.60
C LYS A 248 -5.61 -13.02 -8.58
N GLY A 249 -4.49 -12.93 -7.86
CA GLY A 249 -4.25 -11.94 -6.81
C GLY A 249 -3.58 -10.66 -7.30
N CYS A 250 -3.15 -9.82 -6.36
CA CYS A 250 -2.38 -8.61 -6.64
C CYS A 250 -0.97 -8.63 -6.02
N LEU A 251 -0.68 -9.68 -5.27
CA LEU A 251 0.60 -9.98 -4.65
C LEU A 251 0.81 -11.48 -4.78
N LEU A 252 2.06 -11.90 -4.94
CA LEU A 252 2.45 -13.30 -4.85
C LEU A 252 3.63 -13.38 -3.88
N VAL A 253 3.43 -14.12 -2.78
CA VAL A 253 4.49 -14.36 -1.80
C VAL A 253 4.52 -15.84 -1.48
N LEU A 254 5.55 -16.51 -1.99
CA LEU A 254 5.73 -17.95 -1.91
C LEU A 254 6.82 -18.27 -0.92
N LEU A 255 6.53 -19.11 0.07
CA LEU A 255 7.49 -19.59 1.06
C LEU A 255 7.72 -21.09 0.85
N THR A 256 8.97 -21.52 0.85
CA THR A 256 9.31 -22.95 0.77
C THR A 256 8.58 -23.72 1.88
N CYS A 257 8.04 -24.89 1.53
CA CYS A 257 7.39 -25.79 2.47
C CYS A 257 7.70 -27.25 2.13
N ASP A 258 7.46 -28.11 3.10
CA ASP A 258 7.47 -29.56 2.91
C ASP A 258 6.33 -30.03 1.98
#